data_AF-A0A914KU30-F1
#
_entry.id   AF-A0A914KU30-F1
#
_cell.length_a   1.000
_cell.length_b   1.000
_cell.length_c   1.000
_cell.angle_alpha   90.00
_cell.angle_beta   90.00
_cell.angle_gamma   90.00
#
_symmetry.space_group_name_H-M   'P 1'
#
loop_
_entity.id
_entity.type
_entity.pdbx_description
1 polymer ?
#
loop_
_entity_poly.entity_id
_entity_poly.type
_entity_poly.pdbx_seq_one_letter_code
_entity_poly.pdbx_strand_id
1 'polypeptide(L)'
;MIGRDVLCFCCCVVFSYTTSSNIPIPTYRSIGNKVIVPVGKPADHCLLVPVTSVVTPGIYNSGINDNNNGGGGGGDSPWSGAFTKTFMRGGSLSSASGMENSSGENNNRGGNVGYLLRDRPFTMISKLSAEFIGTLLLTFIGSLSGLNIISNSNAVLHAAFAHGLTVFALVSSFGHISGAHFNPAISLAVVLVGKMKILNAIFYWISQLAGGFCGALIVRFVTDQKQYDSIAGGATIVPPNQLWYQAAMVELILTAILAQTILTCAVDTSTVSVAPLAIGMTVALDIFAGATLSGASMNPARSFGPCLVASYFLQNGPGTKLTDPIWTSHFVFWLGPLLGGVLAAFIFKTLLTRGNNRICP
;
A
#
# COMPACT_ATOMS: atom_id res chain seq x y z
N MET A 1 11.35 15.36 35.41
CA MET A 1 9.89 15.30 35.26
C MET A 1 9.58 15.32 33.77
N ILE A 2 8.71 14.39 33.34
CA ILE A 2 8.15 14.15 32.00
C ILE A 2 9.18 13.63 30.98
N GLY A 3 9.23 12.36 30.57
CA GLY A 3 8.28 11.25 30.69
C GLY A 3 7.86 10.80 29.29
N ARG A 4 8.30 9.60 28.89
CA ARG A 4 8.11 8.96 27.58
C ARG A 4 6.62 8.64 27.36
N ASP A 5 6.05 9.05 26.22
CA ASP A 5 4.85 8.44 25.62
C ASP A 5 4.83 8.74 24.12
N VAL A 6 5.37 7.83 23.30
CA VAL A 6 5.06 7.75 21.87
C VAL A 6 4.27 6.46 21.69
N LEU A 7 2.97 6.64 21.49
CA LEU A 7 1.99 5.59 21.26
C LEU A 7 2.42 4.65 20.14
N CYS A 8 2.36 3.36 20.45
CA CYS A 8 2.30 2.27 19.49
C CYS A 8 0.91 2.30 18.82
N PHE A 9 0.82 2.76 17.58
CA PHE A 9 -0.40 2.60 16.76
C PHE A 9 -0.46 1.16 16.24
N CYS A 10 -0.96 0.25 17.07
CA CYS A 10 -1.49 -1.03 16.61
C CYS A 10 -2.92 -0.75 16.12
N CYS A 11 -3.15 -0.90 14.82
CA CYS A 11 -4.44 -0.66 14.20
C CYS A 11 -5.42 -1.79 14.56
N CYS A 12 -6.06 -1.70 15.73
CA CYS A 12 -7.30 -2.43 16.00
C CYS A 12 -8.46 -1.54 15.53
N VAL A 13 -8.95 -1.79 14.31
CA VAL A 13 -10.25 -1.27 13.87
C VAL A 13 -11.33 -2.04 14.64
N VAL A 14 -11.84 -1.46 15.73
CA VAL A 14 -13.04 -1.95 16.40
C VAL A 14 -14.23 -1.21 15.81
N PHE A 15 -15.04 -1.90 15.02
CA PHE A 15 -16.38 -1.44 14.67
C PHE A 15 -17.28 -1.58 15.90
N SER A 16 -17.68 -0.46 16.51
CA SER A 16 -18.79 -0.44 17.46
C SER A 16 -20.10 -0.56 16.69
N TYR A 17 -20.75 -1.72 16.75
CA TYR A 17 -22.17 -1.84 16.41
C TYR A 17 -23.00 -1.46 17.65
N THR A 18 -23.78 -0.39 17.55
CA THR A 18 -24.86 -0.11 18.49
C THR A 18 -26.05 -1.01 18.14
N THR A 19 -26.20 -2.13 18.85
CA THR A 19 -27.45 -2.90 18.81
C THR A 19 -28.38 -2.41 19.91
N SER A 20 -29.40 -1.65 19.51
CA SER A 20 -30.62 -1.46 20.28
C SER A 20 -31.30 -2.80 20.49
N SER A 21 -31.34 -3.31 21.74
CA SER A 21 -32.46 -4.04 22.37
C SER A 21 -32.00 -4.88 23.57
N ASN A 22 -32.78 -4.81 24.64
CA ASN A 22 -32.59 -5.49 25.94
C ASN A 22 -32.59 -7.03 25.81
N ILE A 23 -31.44 -7.68 26.02
CA ILE A 23 -31.33 -9.13 26.26
C ILE A 23 -30.38 -9.35 27.45
N PRO A 24 -30.72 -10.18 28.45
CA PRO A 24 -29.92 -10.31 29.68
C PRO A 24 -28.61 -11.07 29.43
N ILE A 25 -27.53 -10.56 30.04
CA ILE A 25 -26.18 -11.14 29.97
C ILE A 25 -26.12 -12.40 30.86
N PRO A 26 -25.72 -13.58 30.36
CA PRO A 26 -25.53 -14.75 31.21
C PRO A 26 -24.26 -14.61 32.06
N THR A 27 -24.38 -14.88 33.36
CA THR A 27 -23.27 -14.90 34.32
C THR A 27 -22.47 -16.20 34.16
N TYR A 28 -21.19 -16.09 33.82
CA TYR A 28 -20.26 -17.22 33.81
C TYR A 28 -19.58 -17.36 35.17
N ARG A 29 -19.59 -18.56 35.75
CA ARG A 29 -18.83 -18.89 36.96
C ARG A 29 -17.67 -19.82 36.56
N SER A 30 -16.44 -19.38 36.80
CA SER A 30 -15.22 -20.16 36.53
C SER A 30 -14.87 -21.04 37.74
N ILE A 31 -14.50 -22.30 37.48
CA ILE A 31 -13.82 -23.18 38.43
C ILE A 31 -12.60 -23.75 37.71
N GLY A 32 -11.42 -23.17 37.97
CA GLY A 32 -10.15 -23.60 37.36
C GLY A 32 -10.03 -23.36 35.85
N ASN A 33 -9.13 -24.08 35.17
CA ASN A 33 -8.78 -23.90 33.75
C ASN A 33 -9.79 -24.49 32.74
N LYS A 34 -11.08 -24.60 33.09
CA LYS A 34 -12.13 -25.05 32.16
C LYS A 34 -13.38 -24.17 32.28
N VAL A 35 -13.89 -23.73 31.14
CA VAL A 35 -15.19 -23.05 31.01
C VAL A 35 -16.22 -24.09 30.54
N ILE A 36 -17.30 -24.26 31.30
CA ILE A 36 -18.43 -25.13 30.92
C ILE A 36 -19.51 -24.24 30.29
N VAL A 37 -19.92 -24.56 29.06
CA VAL A 37 -21.04 -23.90 28.36
C VAL A 37 -22.25 -24.84 28.40
N PRO A 38 -23.45 -24.40 28.84
CA PRO A 38 -24.63 -25.25 28.79
C PRO A 38 -25.10 -25.44 27.34
N VAL A 39 -25.41 -26.68 26.98
CA VAL A 39 -25.82 -27.09 25.63
C VAL A 39 -27.31 -26.80 25.41
N GLY A 40 -27.62 -25.95 24.43
CA GLY A 40 -28.91 -25.83 23.76
C GLY A 40 -28.82 -26.36 22.31
N LYS A 41 -29.89 -27.02 21.84
CA LYS A 41 -30.02 -27.91 20.64
C LYS A 41 -29.81 -27.25 19.24
N PRO A 42 -29.71 -28.04 18.14
CA PRO A 42 -28.60 -28.00 17.17
C PRO A 42 -28.89 -27.26 15.85
N ALA A 43 -27.83 -26.78 15.20
CA ALA A 43 -27.78 -26.60 13.75
C ALA A 43 -26.33 -26.81 13.27
N ASP A 44 -26.21 -27.51 12.14
CA ASP A 44 -24.99 -28.09 11.59
C ASP A 44 -23.87 -27.09 11.26
N HIS A 45 -22.66 -27.64 11.18
CA HIS A 45 -21.37 -27.10 10.66
C HIS A 45 -20.24 -27.02 11.71
N CYS A 46 -19.39 -28.05 11.71
CA CYS A 46 -18.10 -28.05 12.38
C CYS A 46 -17.07 -27.25 11.56
N LEU A 47 -16.61 -26.12 12.11
CA LEU A 47 -15.42 -25.41 11.66
C LEU A 47 -14.29 -25.67 12.66
N LEU A 48 -13.23 -26.38 12.26
CA LEU A 48 -11.98 -26.47 13.01
C LEU A 48 -11.12 -25.26 12.66
N VAL A 49 -10.84 -24.39 13.63
CA VAL A 49 -9.86 -23.30 13.53
C VAL A 49 -8.78 -23.53 14.60
N PRO A 50 -7.48 -23.54 14.25
CA PRO A 50 -6.43 -23.63 15.25
C PRO A 50 -6.28 -22.31 16.02
N VAL A 51 -6.15 -22.45 17.34
CA VAL A 51 -6.01 -21.35 18.31
C VAL A 51 -4.55 -20.92 18.37
N THR A 52 -4.26 -19.63 18.12
CA THR A 52 -3.15 -18.95 18.77
C THR A 52 -3.54 -17.53 19.20
N SER A 53 -3.76 -17.41 20.52
CA SER A 53 -3.41 -16.26 21.38
C SER A 53 -4.14 -14.93 21.19
N VAL A 54 -5.32 -14.83 21.82
CA VAL A 54 -5.93 -13.55 22.23
C VAL A 54 -5.23 -13.07 23.51
N VAL A 55 -4.66 -11.86 23.49
CA VAL A 55 -4.20 -11.16 24.71
C VAL A 55 -5.21 -10.03 25.01
N THR A 56 -5.95 -10.17 26.10
CA THR A 56 -6.81 -9.12 26.68
C THR A 56 -5.98 -8.12 27.49
N PRO A 57 -6.22 -6.79 27.42
CA PRO A 57 -5.58 -5.85 28.34
C PRO A 57 -6.31 -5.83 29.69
N GLY A 58 -5.59 -6.15 30.76
CA GLY A 58 -6.03 -6.00 32.13
C GLY A 58 -5.92 -4.55 32.61
N ILE A 59 -6.99 -4.06 33.22
CA ILE A 59 -7.08 -2.81 33.97
C ILE A 59 -6.17 -2.93 35.20
N TYR A 60 -5.22 -2.01 35.41
CA TYR A 60 -4.52 -1.88 36.69
C TYR A 60 -4.79 -0.52 37.33
N ASN A 61 -5.37 -0.62 38.51
CA ASN A 61 -5.65 0.46 39.46
C ASN A 61 -4.37 0.75 40.25
N SER A 62 -4.18 2.02 40.62
CA SER A 62 -3.06 2.55 41.40
C SER A 62 -2.93 1.91 42.79
N GLY A 63 -1.70 1.55 43.19
CA GLY A 63 -1.40 1.10 44.55
C GLY A 63 0.12 1.03 44.82
N ILE A 64 0.55 1.88 45.74
CA ILE A 64 1.91 2.11 46.27
C ILE A 64 2.39 0.92 47.14
N ASN A 65 3.64 0.45 46.99
CA ASN A 65 4.70 0.38 48.04
C ASN A 65 5.87 -0.57 47.73
N ASP A 66 7.00 -0.21 48.32
CA ASP A 66 8.38 -0.68 48.17
C ASP A 66 8.70 -2.13 48.59
N ASN A 67 9.89 -2.56 48.10
CA ASN A 67 10.94 -3.34 48.75
C ASN A 67 11.29 -4.76 48.23
N ASN A 68 12.61 -4.87 47.99
CA ASN A 68 13.55 -5.99 48.22
C ASN A 68 13.75 -7.15 47.22
N ASN A 69 15.01 -7.20 46.78
CA ASN A 69 15.96 -8.32 46.74
C ASN A 69 15.58 -9.68 46.13
N GLY A 70 16.49 -10.17 45.28
CA GLY A 70 16.71 -11.61 45.06
C GLY A 70 17.04 -11.96 43.62
N GLY A 71 18.21 -12.55 43.40
CA GLY A 71 18.80 -12.80 42.09
C GLY A 71 18.52 -14.17 41.48
N GLY A 72 19.04 -14.32 40.25
CA GLY A 72 19.63 -15.56 39.74
C GLY A 72 18.74 -16.49 38.92
N GLY A 73 19.24 -16.90 37.76
CA GLY A 73 18.93 -18.19 37.15
C GLY A 73 18.49 -18.12 35.70
N GLY A 74 19.34 -18.57 34.78
CA GLY A 74 19.19 -18.43 33.33
C GLY A 74 18.28 -19.46 32.66
N GLY A 75 18.07 -19.23 31.35
CA GLY A 75 17.30 -20.09 30.47
C GLY A 75 17.12 -19.49 29.07
N ASP A 76 18.22 -19.14 28.41
CA ASP A 76 18.19 -18.58 27.05
C ASP A 76 17.90 -19.67 26.00
N SER A 77 16.81 -19.48 25.24
CA SER A 77 16.55 -20.22 24.00
C SER A 77 17.10 -19.44 22.80
N PRO A 78 17.61 -20.09 21.73
CA PRO A 78 18.49 -19.44 20.74
C PRO A 78 17.78 -18.51 19.72
N TRP A 79 16.49 -18.20 19.90
CA TRP A 79 15.65 -17.61 18.86
C TRP A 79 15.01 -16.25 19.22
N SER A 80 15.43 -15.61 20.31
CA SER A 80 14.92 -14.29 20.73
C SER A 80 15.90 -13.12 20.49
N GLY A 81 17.16 -13.40 20.11
CA GLY A 81 18.22 -12.39 20.05
C GLY A 81 18.40 -11.64 18.71
N ALA A 82 17.77 -12.09 17.63
CA ALA A 82 18.08 -11.59 16.27
C ALA A 82 17.19 -10.44 15.78
N PHE A 83 16.01 -10.21 16.38
CA PHE A 83 15.08 -9.17 15.94
C PHE A 83 15.26 -7.81 16.65
N THR A 84 15.85 -7.79 17.84
CA THR A 84 15.89 -6.57 18.67
C THR A 84 17.17 -5.74 18.51
N LYS A 85 18.26 -6.31 17.96
CA LYS A 85 19.55 -5.60 17.85
C LYS A 85 19.75 -4.80 16.55
N THR A 86 18.90 -4.97 15.54
CA THR A 86 19.06 -4.29 14.24
C THR A 86 18.34 -2.93 14.15
N PHE A 87 17.47 -2.59 15.11
CA PHE A 87 16.64 -1.36 15.06
C PHE A 87 17.06 -0.24 16.03
N MET A 88 18.11 -0.41 16.81
CA MET A 88 18.48 0.52 17.91
C MET A 88 19.91 1.10 17.81
N ARG A 89 20.52 1.14 16.62
CA ARG A 89 21.83 1.84 16.48
C ARG A 89 22.01 2.51 15.12
N GLY A 90 21.52 3.74 15.05
CA GLY A 90 21.89 4.75 14.05
C GLY A 90 21.08 6.01 14.33
N GLY A 91 21.64 7.16 14.66
CA GLY A 91 23.01 7.53 14.97
C GLY A 91 22.93 8.91 15.63
N SER A 92 23.69 9.11 16.70
CA SER A 92 24.05 10.43 17.19
C SER A 92 25.48 10.30 17.67
N LEU A 93 26.39 11.01 17.02
CA LEU A 93 27.66 11.41 17.60
C LEU A 93 28.26 12.54 16.76
N SER A 94 28.32 13.70 17.41
CA SER A 94 29.14 14.86 17.07
C SER A 94 30.56 14.48 16.67
N SER A 95 31.21 15.32 15.89
CA SER A 95 32.68 15.36 15.84
C SER A 95 33.15 16.77 16.19
N ALA A 96 33.71 16.88 17.39
CA ALA A 96 34.71 17.86 17.75
C ALA A 96 36.10 17.25 17.48
N SER A 97 36.98 18.08 16.91
CA SER A 97 38.45 18.15 17.00
C SER A 97 39.27 16.98 17.59
N GLY A 98 40.38 16.65 16.92
CA GLY A 98 41.57 16.08 17.56
C GLY A 98 42.43 15.23 16.62
N MET A 99 43.66 15.68 16.35
CA MET A 99 44.70 14.95 15.63
C MET A 99 45.22 13.77 16.45
N GLU A 100 45.53 12.64 15.82
CA GLU A 100 46.76 11.89 16.12
C GLU A 100 47.13 10.93 14.99
N ASN A 101 48.42 10.83 14.77
CA ASN A 101 49.10 10.18 13.65
C ASN A 101 49.71 8.88 14.18
N SER A 102 49.42 7.72 13.60
CA SER A 102 50.20 6.48 13.85
C SER A 102 49.91 5.40 12.81
N SER A 103 51.01 4.93 12.25
CA SER A 103 51.20 3.82 11.31
C SER A 103 50.59 2.48 11.76
N GLY A 104 49.99 1.76 10.81
CA GLY A 104 49.63 0.36 10.95
C GLY A 104 48.92 -0.15 9.70
N GLU A 105 49.68 -0.74 8.77
CA GLU A 105 49.13 -1.59 7.72
C GLU A 105 48.38 -2.75 8.37
N ASN A 106 47.05 -2.71 8.35
CA ASN A 106 46.21 -3.86 8.65
C ASN A 106 45.31 -4.16 7.45
N ASN A 107 45.56 -5.34 6.89
CA ASN A 107 45.01 -5.88 5.67
C ASN A 107 43.52 -6.24 5.89
N ASN A 108 42.64 -5.24 5.92
CA ASN A 108 41.22 -5.41 6.21
C ASN A 108 40.40 -5.58 4.92
N ARG A 109 40.64 -6.69 4.19
CA ARG A 109 39.95 -7.00 2.92
C ARG A 109 38.52 -7.56 3.08
N GLY A 110 38.04 -7.80 4.31
CA GLY A 110 36.73 -8.41 4.57
C GLY A 110 35.59 -7.46 4.94
N GLY A 111 35.88 -6.25 5.44
CA GLY A 111 34.87 -5.35 6.02
C GLY A 111 34.18 -4.39 5.02
N ASN A 112 34.80 -4.12 3.87
CA ASN A 112 34.35 -3.08 2.95
C ASN A 112 33.34 -3.57 1.90
N VAL A 113 33.24 -4.88 1.64
CA VAL A 113 32.37 -5.40 0.57
C VAL A 113 30.88 -5.15 0.86
N GLY A 114 30.47 -5.26 2.13
CA GLY A 114 29.08 -5.02 2.54
C GLY A 114 28.64 -3.56 2.42
N TYR A 115 29.53 -2.60 2.71
CA TYR A 115 29.27 -1.18 2.48
C TYR A 115 29.28 -0.85 0.98
N LEU A 116 30.22 -1.40 0.21
CA LEU A 116 30.37 -1.15 -1.22
C LEU A 116 29.20 -1.66 -2.08
N LEU A 117 28.48 -2.70 -1.64
CA LEU A 117 27.27 -3.17 -2.33
C LEU A 117 26.04 -2.29 -2.02
N ARG A 118 25.99 -1.67 -0.84
CA ARG A 118 24.89 -0.82 -0.38
C ARG A 118 24.84 0.53 -1.10
N ASP A 119 25.99 1.01 -1.59
CA ASP A 119 26.13 2.33 -2.22
C ASP A 119 26.04 2.31 -3.76
N ARG A 120 25.85 1.13 -4.38
CA ARG A 120 25.69 1.08 -5.84
C ARG A 120 24.27 1.48 -6.23
N PRO A 121 24.09 2.50 -7.09
CA PRO A 121 22.77 2.85 -7.58
C PRO A 121 22.19 1.69 -8.41
N PHE A 122 20.91 1.40 -8.24
CA PHE A 122 20.23 0.40 -9.05
C PHE A 122 20.31 0.74 -10.53
N THR A 123 20.58 -0.29 -11.34
CA THR A 123 20.63 -0.17 -12.80
C THR A 123 19.26 0.15 -13.38
N MET A 124 19.21 0.69 -14.59
CA MET A 124 17.94 0.95 -15.27
C MET A 124 17.12 -0.34 -15.45
N ILE A 125 17.76 -1.47 -15.73
CA ILE A 125 17.09 -2.76 -15.86
C ILE A 125 16.41 -3.15 -14.55
N SER A 126 17.10 -3.04 -13.42
CA SER A 126 16.53 -3.33 -12.10
C SER A 126 15.31 -2.46 -11.80
N LYS A 127 15.39 -1.16 -12.14
CA LYS A 127 14.27 -0.23 -11.97
C LYS A 127 13.08 -0.60 -12.84
N LEU A 128 13.31 -0.90 -14.11
CA LEU A 128 12.27 -1.31 -15.04
C LEU A 128 11.62 -2.63 -14.60
N SER A 129 12.40 -3.62 -14.16
CA SER A 129 11.85 -4.87 -13.62
C SER A 129 10.98 -4.63 -12.38
N ALA A 130 11.41 -3.74 -11.48
CA ALA A 130 10.59 -3.37 -10.31
C ALA A 130 9.27 -2.72 -10.74
N GLU A 131 9.30 -1.77 -11.68
CA GLU A 131 8.09 -1.14 -12.22
C GLU A 131 7.15 -2.14 -12.91
N PHE A 132 7.70 -3.08 -13.69
CA PHE A 132 6.93 -4.14 -14.34
C PHE A 132 6.23 -5.02 -13.31
N ILE A 133 7.00 -5.56 -12.35
CA ILE A 133 6.49 -6.49 -11.33
C ILE A 133 5.47 -5.79 -10.43
N GLY A 134 5.74 -4.57 -10.01
CA GLY A 134 4.82 -3.81 -9.16
C GLY A 134 3.51 -3.48 -9.87
N THR A 135 3.54 -3.01 -11.12
CA THR A 135 2.29 -2.76 -11.87
C THR A 135 1.54 -4.06 -12.19
N LEU A 136 2.25 -5.16 -12.45
CA LEU A 136 1.66 -6.48 -12.62
C LEU A 136 0.89 -6.90 -11.37
N LEU A 137 1.53 -6.87 -10.20
CA LEU A 137 0.91 -7.28 -8.94
C LEU A 137 -0.23 -6.36 -8.53
N LEU A 138 -0.06 -5.04 -8.72
CA LEU A 138 -1.13 -4.05 -8.51
C LEU A 138 -2.36 -4.35 -9.37
N THR A 139 -2.15 -4.64 -10.65
CA THR A 139 -3.24 -4.92 -11.59
C THR A 139 -3.89 -6.26 -11.31
N PHE A 140 -3.10 -7.28 -10.97
CA PHE A 140 -3.59 -8.62 -10.63
C PHE A 140 -4.48 -8.60 -9.38
N ILE A 141 -3.97 -8.08 -8.25
CA ILE A 141 -4.73 -8.01 -7.00
C ILE A 141 -5.92 -7.05 -7.14
N GLY A 142 -5.70 -5.91 -7.78
CA GLY A 142 -6.73 -4.91 -7.99
C GLY A 142 -7.92 -5.43 -8.80
N SER A 143 -7.66 -6.20 -9.85
CA SER A 143 -8.71 -6.83 -10.66
C SER A 143 -9.47 -7.93 -9.91
N LEU A 144 -8.76 -8.80 -9.19
CA LEU A 144 -9.38 -9.87 -8.41
C LEU A 144 -10.21 -9.35 -7.24
N SER A 145 -9.91 -8.16 -6.71
CA SER A 145 -10.71 -7.56 -5.64
C SER A 145 -12.19 -7.34 -6.01
N GLY A 146 -12.52 -7.32 -7.31
CA GLY A 146 -13.89 -7.24 -7.79
C GLY A 146 -14.69 -8.54 -7.66
N LEU A 147 -14.02 -9.68 -7.40
CA LEU A 147 -14.70 -10.95 -7.18
C LEU A 147 -15.43 -10.91 -5.84
N ASN A 148 -16.76 -10.79 -5.90
CA ASN A 148 -17.63 -10.81 -4.72
C ASN A 148 -17.79 -12.25 -4.19
N ILE A 149 -16.74 -12.83 -3.60
CA ILE A 149 -16.73 -14.20 -3.07
C ILE A 149 -17.72 -14.35 -1.88
N ILE A 150 -18.05 -13.25 -1.21
CA ILE A 150 -18.99 -13.22 -0.08
C ILE A 150 -20.16 -12.31 -0.47
N SER A 151 -21.23 -12.91 -0.98
CA SER A 151 -22.53 -12.25 -1.17
C SER A 151 -22.94 -11.50 0.11
N ASN A 152 -23.00 -10.15 0.03
CA ASN A 152 -23.42 -9.15 1.05
C ASN A 152 -22.36 -8.40 1.88
N SER A 153 -21.12 -8.18 1.43
CA SER A 153 -20.25 -7.17 2.07
C SER A 153 -19.61 -6.20 1.09
N ASN A 154 -19.48 -4.93 1.52
CA ASN A 154 -19.23 -3.74 0.73
C ASN A 154 -18.10 -3.88 -0.32
N ALA A 155 -18.45 -4.03 -1.60
CA ALA A 155 -17.48 -4.20 -2.70
C ALA A 155 -16.44 -3.05 -2.78
N VAL A 156 -16.87 -1.82 -2.51
CA VAL A 156 -15.97 -0.65 -2.45
C VAL A 156 -14.94 -0.78 -1.32
N LEU A 157 -15.35 -1.31 -0.15
CA LEU A 157 -14.46 -1.52 0.99
C LEU A 157 -13.39 -2.56 0.68
N HIS A 158 -13.81 -3.67 0.07
CA HIS A 158 -12.87 -4.72 -0.33
C HIS A 158 -11.88 -4.19 -1.37
N ALA A 159 -12.36 -3.49 -2.41
CA ALA A 159 -11.51 -2.90 -3.43
C ALA A 159 -10.53 -1.86 -2.84
N ALA A 160 -11.01 -0.97 -1.96
CA ALA A 160 -10.19 0.07 -1.35
C ALA A 160 -9.02 -0.51 -0.55
N PHE A 161 -9.29 -1.48 0.33
CA PHE A 161 -8.24 -2.13 1.10
C PHE A 161 -7.34 -3.01 0.25
N ALA A 162 -7.88 -3.75 -0.73
CA ALA A 162 -7.06 -4.60 -1.59
C ALA A 162 -6.03 -3.79 -2.39
N HIS A 163 -6.45 -2.68 -3.01
CA HIS A 163 -5.53 -1.82 -3.75
C HIS A 163 -4.61 -1.04 -2.81
N GLY A 164 -5.15 -0.43 -1.75
CA GLY A 164 -4.37 0.40 -0.84
C GLY A 164 -3.28 -0.37 -0.11
N LEU A 165 -3.61 -1.56 0.43
CA LEU A 165 -2.62 -2.43 1.09
C LEU A 165 -1.61 -3.00 0.09
N THR A 166 -2.02 -3.29 -1.15
CA THR A 166 -1.11 -3.70 -2.22
C THR A 166 -0.10 -2.60 -2.52
N VAL A 167 -0.56 -1.36 -2.71
CA VAL A 167 0.34 -0.22 -2.96
C VAL A 167 1.26 0.01 -1.77
N PHE A 168 0.74 -0.05 -0.53
CA PHE A 168 1.57 0.04 0.67
C PHE A 168 2.71 -1.01 0.67
N ALA A 169 2.38 -2.27 0.43
CA ALA A 169 3.35 -3.36 0.40
C ALA A 169 4.37 -3.15 -0.73
N LEU A 170 3.92 -2.88 -1.95
CA LEU A 170 4.79 -2.72 -3.11
C LEU A 170 5.70 -1.50 -2.99
N VAL A 171 5.20 -0.36 -2.52
CA VAL A 171 6.04 0.83 -2.29
C VAL A 171 7.06 0.57 -1.19
N SER A 172 6.69 -0.16 -0.13
CA SER A 172 7.64 -0.57 0.92
C SER A 172 8.75 -1.47 0.38
N SER A 173 8.41 -2.40 -0.52
CA SER A 173 9.35 -3.38 -1.08
C SER A 173 10.21 -2.83 -2.22
N PHE A 174 9.66 -2.03 -3.12
CA PHE A 174 10.32 -1.61 -4.37
C PHE A 174 10.69 -0.13 -4.40
N GLY A 175 10.22 0.67 -3.43
CA GLY A 175 10.46 2.12 -3.40
C GLY A 175 11.95 2.49 -3.43
N HIS A 176 12.78 1.73 -2.74
CA HIS A 176 14.24 1.94 -2.73
C HIS A 176 14.93 1.52 -4.04
N ILE A 177 14.25 0.76 -4.91
CA ILE A 177 14.79 0.27 -6.19
C ILE A 177 14.46 1.26 -7.31
N SER A 178 13.17 1.44 -7.62
CA SER A 178 12.70 2.25 -8.75
C SER A 178 12.06 3.59 -8.36
N GLY A 179 11.78 3.81 -7.08
CA GLY A 179 10.83 4.83 -6.63
C GLY A 179 9.38 4.32 -6.56
N ALA A 180 9.11 3.08 -7.02
CA ALA A 180 7.81 2.42 -6.97
C ALA A 180 6.67 3.29 -7.53
N HIS A 181 6.82 3.80 -8.76
CA HIS A 181 5.80 4.67 -9.35
C HIS A 181 4.57 3.86 -9.75
N PHE A 182 4.79 2.73 -10.44
CA PHE A 182 3.79 1.79 -10.95
C PHE A 182 2.66 2.40 -11.78
N ASN A 183 2.83 3.65 -12.19
CA ASN A 183 1.80 4.51 -12.70
C ASN A 183 2.41 5.57 -13.64
N PRO A 184 1.95 5.64 -14.90
CA PRO A 184 2.41 6.65 -15.85
C PRO A 184 2.21 8.09 -15.38
N ALA A 185 1.09 8.40 -14.72
CA ALA A 185 0.79 9.74 -14.21
C ALA A 185 1.73 10.17 -13.08
N ILE A 186 2.08 9.25 -12.18
CA ILE A 186 3.06 9.50 -11.12
C ILE A 186 4.45 9.70 -11.71
N SER A 187 4.82 8.88 -12.69
CA SER A 187 6.10 9.02 -13.40
C SER A 187 6.21 10.40 -14.07
N LEU A 188 5.12 10.89 -14.67
CA LEU A 188 5.06 12.25 -15.21
C LEU A 188 5.21 13.32 -14.12
N ALA A 189 4.46 13.21 -13.02
CA ALA A 189 4.56 14.16 -11.91
C ALA A 189 6.00 14.29 -11.37
N VAL A 190 6.69 13.15 -11.20
CA VAL A 190 8.09 13.08 -10.75
C VAL A 190 9.06 13.73 -11.76
N VAL A 191 8.78 13.62 -13.07
CA VAL A 191 9.54 14.35 -14.12
C VAL A 191 9.33 15.85 -13.99
N LEU A 192 8.10 16.32 -13.82
CA LEU A 192 7.76 17.75 -13.78
C LEU A 192 8.39 18.47 -12.58
N VAL A 193 8.55 17.77 -11.46
CA VAL A 193 9.28 18.27 -10.27
C VAL A 193 10.80 18.15 -10.40
N GLY A 194 11.32 17.66 -11.53
CA GLY A 194 12.76 17.61 -11.83
C GLY A 194 13.49 16.45 -11.17
N LYS A 195 12.78 15.42 -10.70
CA LYS A 195 13.35 14.29 -9.96
C LYS A 195 13.59 13.05 -10.82
N MET A 196 13.12 13.08 -12.08
CA MET A 196 13.38 12.05 -13.08
C MET A 196 13.53 12.68 -14.48
N LYS A 197 14.44 12.16 -15.30
CA LYS A 197 14.56 12.55 -16.71
C LYS A 197 13.39 11.97 -17.52
N ILE A 198 12.85 12.73 -18.46
CA ILE A 198 11.71 12.29 -19.30
C ILE A 198 11.98 10.97 -20.03
N LEU A 199 13.21 10.74 -20.51
CA LEU A 199 13.56 9.50 -21.19
C LEU A 199 13.43 8.27 -20.27
N ASN A 200 13.77 8.40 -18.98
CA ASN A 200 13.56 7.33 -18.01
C ASN A 200 12.07 7.07 -17.78
N ALA A 201 11.25 8.13 -17.79
CA ALA A 201 9.80 8.04 -17.66
C ALA A 201 9.17 7.27 -18.83
N ILE A 202 9.66 7.48 -20.05
CA ILE A 202 9.20 6.73 -21.23
C ILE A 202 9.46 5.23 -21.05
N PHE A 203 10.66 4.85 -20.60
CA PHE A 203 10.94 3.43 -20.32
C PHE A 203 10.09 2.89 -19.17
N TYR A 204 9.84 3.69 -18.12
CA TYR A 204 8.92 3.33 -17.04
C TYR A 204 7.50 3.09 -17.58
N TRP A 205 6.99 3.95 -18.45
CA TRP A 205 5.66 3.77 -19.07
C TRP A 205 5.55 2.47 -19.84
N ILE A 206 6.55 2.13 -20.67
CA ILE A 206 6.58 0.85 -21.39
C ILE A 206 6.52 -0.32 -20.39
N SER A 207 7.35 -0.26 -19.35
CA SER A 207 7.40 -1.29 -18.32
C SER A 207 6.09 -1.44 -17.55
N GLN A 208 5.49 -0.33 -17.14
CA GLN A 208 4.22 -0.27 -16.41
C GLN A 208 3.07 -0.80 -17.27
N LEU A 209 2.98 -0.39 -18.54
CA LEU A 209 1.95 -0.87 -19.47
C LEU A 209 2.08 -2.38 -19.72
N ALA A 210 3.30 -2.87 -19.92
CA ALA A 210 3.57 -4.30 -20.05
C ALA A 210 3.20 -5.05 -18.77
N GLY A 211 3.53 -4.51 -17.60
CA GLY A 211 3.18 -5.07 -16.29
C GLY A 211 1.66 -5.16 -16.10
N GLY A 212 0.93 -4.09 -16.39
CA GLY A 212 -0.53 -4.06 -16.31
C GLY A 212 -1.19 -5.07 -17.26
N PHE A 213 -0.70 -5.17 -18.49
CA PHE A 213 -1.17 -6.18 -19.44
C PHE A 213 -0.93 -7.61 -18.94
N CYS A 214 0.29 -7.93 -18.48
CA CYS A 214 0.62 -9.26 -17.95
C CYS A 214 -0.18 -9.58 -16.69
N GLY A 215 -0.39 -8.60 -15.78
CA GLY A 215 -1.23 -8.77 -14.60
C GLY A 215 -2.66 -9.14 -14.97
N ALA A 216 -3.24 -8.45 -15.96
CA ALA A 216 -4.57 -8.75 -16.48
C ALA A 216 -4.66 -10.12 -17.19
N LEU A 217 -3.62 -10.54 -17.92
CA LEU A 217 -3.56 -11.88 -18.51
C LEU A 217 -3.60 -12.96 -17.42
N ILE A 218 -2.82 -12.79 -16.35
CA ILE A 218 -2.82 -13.74 -15.24
C ILE A 218 -4.22 -13.83 -14.63
N VAL A 219 -4.93 -12.70 -14.42
CA VAL A 219 -6.34 -12.70 -13.97
C VAL A 219 -7.20 -13.57 -14.86
N ARG A 220 -7.11 -13.42 -16.18
CA ARG A 220 -7.87 -14.26 -17.11
C ARG A 220 -7.55 -15.74 -16.96
N PHE A 221 -6.29 -16.11 -16.77
CA PHE A 221 -5.89 -17.53 -16.67
C PHE A 221 -6.19 -18.18 -15.31
N VAL A 222 -6.29 -17.41 -14.23
CA VAL A 222 -6.61 -17.96 -12.89
C VAL A 222 -8.11 -17.95 -12.56
N THR A 223 -8.92 -17.27 -13.36
CA THR A 223 -10.38 -17.21 -13.17
C THR A 223 -11.10 -18.09 -14.20
N ASP A 224 -12.21 -18.70 -13.77
CA ASP A 224 -13.14 -19.29 -14.73
C ASP A 224 -13.86 -18.17 -15.54
N GLN A 225 -14.49 -18.52 -16.66
CA GLN A 225 -15.12 -17.52 -17.53
C GLN A 225 -16.23 -16.73 -16.82
N LYS A 226 -16.98 -17.37 -15.91
CA LYS A 226 -18.08 -16.72 -15.18
C LYS A 226 -17.55 -15.69 -14.19
N GLN A 227 -16.48 -16.04 -13.47
CA GLN A 227 -15.75 -15.14 -12.59
C GLN A 227 -15.15 -13.98 -13.37
N TYR A 228 -14.49 -14.26 -14.50
CA TYR A 228 -13.88 -13.24 -15.35
C TYR A 228 -14.90 -12.24 -15.90
N ASP A 229 -16.03 -12.74 -16.43
CA ASP A 229 -17.13 -11.92 -16.92
C ASP A 229 -17.76 -11.09 -15.78
N SER A 230 -17.87 -11.65 -14.56
CA SER A 230 -18.48 -10.95 -13.42
C SER A 230 -17.74 -9.70 -12.96
N ILE A 231 -16.45 -9.60 -13.28
CA ILE A 231 -15.60 -8.43 -12.96
C ILE A 231 -15.27 -7.61 -14.21
N ALA A 232 -15.97 -7.84 -15.32
CA ALA A 232 -15.70 -7.22 -16.63
C ALA A 232 -14.20 -7.31 -17.02
N GLY A 233 -13.58 -8.47 -16.75
CA GLY A 233 -12.17 -8.72 -17.00
C GLY A 233 -11.18 -7.94 -16.12
N GLY A 234 -11.65 -7.28 -15.06
CA GLY A 234 -10.87 -6.42 -14.18
C GLY A 234 -10.73 -4.97 -14.66
N ALA A 235 -11.42 -4.62 -15.75
CA ALA A 235 -11.38 -3.28 -16.33
C ALA A 235 -12.03 -2.24 -15.43
N THR A 236 -11.41 -1.06 -15.35
CA THR A 236 -12.07 0.13 -14.82
C THR A 236 -12.98 0.70 -15.89
N ILE A 237 -14.27 0.87 -15.56
CA ILE A 237 -15.31 1.29 -16.51
C ILE A 237 -16.02 2.50 -15.94
N VAL A 238 -16.24 3.51 -16.79
CA VAL A 238 -17.08 4.65 -16.44
C VAL A 238 -18.54 4.17 -16.32
N PRO A 239 -19.25 4.46 -15.21
CA PRO A 239 -20.63 4.03 -15.04
C PRO A 239 -21.52 4.50 -16.21
N PRO A 240 -22.51 3.70 -16.68
CA PRO A 240 -23.28 4.00 -17.89
C PRO A 240 -24.01 5.35 -17.89
N ASN A 241 -24.38 5.86 -16.70
CA ASN A 241 -25.10 7.13 -16.55
C ASN A 241 -24.18 8.32 -16.24
N GLN A 242 -22.87 8.10 -16.15
CA GLN A 242 -21.91 9.15 -15.84
C GLN A 242 -21.36 9.76 -17.13
N LEU A 243 -21.34 11.10 -17.18
CA LEU A 243 -20.77 11.79 -18.34
C LEU A 243 -19.23 11.73 -18.29
N TRP A 244 -18.60 11.61 -19.47
CA TRP A 244 -17.15 11.43 -19.59
C TRP A 244 -16.34 12.51 -18.85
N TYR A 245 -16.80 13.76 -18.87
CA TYR A 245 -16.10 14.87 -18.22
C TYR A 245 -16.21 14.82 -16.69
N GLN A 246 -17.32 14.29 -16.16
CA GLN A 246 -17.48 14.12 -14.72
C GLN A 246 -16.53 13.04 -14.20
N ALA A 247 -16.44 11.91 -14.91
CA ALA A 247 -15.47 10.86 -14.60
C ALA A 247 -14.02 11.36 -14.73
N ALA A 248 -13.72 12.16 -15.76
CA ALA A 248 -12.40 12.76 -15.93
C ALA A 248 -12.02 13.74 -14.81
N MET A 249 -12.97 14.55 -14.33
CA MET A 249 -12.75 15.44 -13.18
C MET A 249 -12.49 14.66 -11.90
N VAL A 250 -13.23 13.57 -11.66
CA VAL A 250 -12.99 12.69 -10.51
C VAL A 250 -11.58 12.10 -10.60
N GLU A 251 -11.23 11.45 -11.71
CA GLU A 251 -9.91 10.85 -11.91
C GLU A 251 -8.76 11.87 -11.79
N LEU A 252 -8.97 13.10 -12.26
CA LEU A 252 -8.02 14.21 -12.08
C LEU A 252 -7.80 14.53 -10.60
N ILE A 253 -8.87 14.72 -9.83
CA ILE A 253 -8.79 15.09 -8.42
C ILE A 253 -8.15 13.97 -7.60
N LEU A 254 -8.62 12.72 -7.77
CA LEU A 254 -8.06 11.57 -7.07
C LEU A 254 -6.57 11.40 -7.37
N THR A 255 -6.19 11.49 -8.65
CA THR A 255 -4.76 11.37 -9.02
C THR A 255 -3.93 12.53 -8.50
N ALA A 256 -4.50 13.74 -8.43
CA ALA A 256 -3.81 14.88 -7.82
C ALA A 256 -3.56 14.64 -6.32
N ILE A 257 -4.52 14.08 -5.58
CA ILE A 257 -4.34 13.72 -4.17
C ILE A 257 -3.23 12.66 -4.02
N LEU A 258 -3.30 11.57 -4.80
CA LEU A 258 -2.27 10.52 -4.81
C LEU A 258 -0.88 11.08 -5.14
N ALA A 259 -0.75 11.83 -6.23
CA ALA A 259 0.51 12.42 -6.64
C ALA A 259 1.03 13.43 -5.60
N GLN A 260 0.15 14.22 -5.00
CA GLN A 260 0.52 15.17 -3.96
C GLN A 260 1.11 14.47 -2.72
N THR A 261 0.48 13.39 -2.26
CA THR A 261 0.99 12.54 -1.17
C THR A 261 2.37 11.97 -1.51
N ILE A 262 2.57 11.48 -2.73
CA ILE A 262 3.87 10.94 -3.18
C ILE A 262 4.94 12.04 -3.17
N LEU A 263 4.63 13.21 -3.73
CA LEU A 263 5.59 14.31 -3.82
C LEU A 263 5.99 14.85 -2.44
N THR A 264 5.07 14.96 -1.49
CA THR A 264 5.37 15.47 -0.15
C THR A 264 5.98 14.42 0.76
N CYS A 265 5.47 13.18 0.75
CA CYS A 265 5.90 12.17 1.70
C CYS A 265 7.13 11.38 1.22
N ALA A 266 7.28 11.12 -0.08
CA ALA A 266 8.36 10.30 -0.62
C ALA A 266 9.48 11.13 -1.28
N VAL A 267 9.14 12.25 -1.94
CA VAL A 267 10.11 13.03 -2.72
C VAL A 267 10.77 14.16 -1.90
N ASP A 268 10.06 14.75 -0.93
CA ASP A 268 10.55 15.84 -0.06
C ASP A 268 10.62 15.47 1.43
N THR A 269 11.34 14.40 1.75
CA THR A 269 11.54 14.00 3.15
C THR A 269 13.01 13.91 3.54
N SER A 270 13.34 14.32 4.77
CA SER A 270 14.69 14.24 5.33
C SER A 270 14.88 13.11 6.36
N THR A 271 13.82 12.55 6.96
CA THR A 271 13.85 11.33 7.81
C THR A 271 12.46 10.94 8.31
N VAL A 272 12.25 9.63 8.49
CA VAL A 272 11.04 8.87 8.91
C VAL A 272 9.99 8.71 7.81
N SER A 273 10.20 7.70 6.95
CA SER A 273 9.34 7.41 5.80
C SER A 273 8.11 6.58 6.21
N VAL A 274 7.08 7.24 6.71
CA VAL A 274 5.70 6.72 6.67
C VAL A 274 5.12 6.79 5.25
N ALA A 275 5.92 7.18 4.25
CA ALA A 275 5.48 7.41 2.88
C ALA A 275 4.79 6.19 2.26
N PRO A 276 5.28 4.95 2.38
CA PRO A 276 4.57 3.80 1.81
C PRO A 276 3.17 3.66 2.39
N LEU A 277 3.01 3.83 3.71
CA LEU A 277 1.72 3.74 4.39
C LEU A 277 0.79 4.87 3.95
N ALA A 278 1.29 6.10 3.91
CA ALA A 278 0.52 7.25 3.45
C ALA A 278 0.04 7.07 2.00
N ILE A 279 0.91 6.64 1.09
CA ILE A 279 0.57 6.42 -0.32
C ILE A 279 -0.48 5.31 -0.46
N GLY A 280 -0.31 4.17 0.23
CA GLY A 280 -1.29 3.08 0.20
C GLY A 280 -2.64 3.48 0.78
N MET A 281 -2.65 4.21 1.89
CA MET A 281 -3.89 4.73 2.49
C MET A 281 -4.57 5.79 1.63
N THR A 282 -3.81 6.62 0.90
CA THR A 282 -4.38 7.55 -0.09
C THR A 282 -5.10 6.80 -1.20
N VAL A 283 -4.53 5.73 -1.75
CA VAL A 283 -5.23 4.90 -2.76
C VAL A 283 -6.52 4.31 -2.20
N ALA A 284 -6.54 3.84 -0.96
CA ALA A 284 -7.77 3.36 -0.32
C ALA A 284 -8.81 4.48 -0.17
N LEU A 285 -8.41 5.66 0.30
CA LEU A 285 -9.27 6.85 0.42
C LEU A 285 -9.87 7.27 -0.91
N ASP A 286 -9.06 7.29 -1.97
CA ASP A 286 -9.52 7.68 -3.30
C ASP A 286 -10.52 6.66 -3.87
N ILE A 287 -10.34 5.38 -3.60
CA ILE A 287 -11.32 4.34 -3.98
C ILE A 287 -12.61 4.49 -3.17
N PHE A 288 -12.54 4.76 -1.86
CA PHE A 288 -13.73 5.05 -1.06
C PHE A 288 -14.54 6.23 -1.62
N ALA A 289 -13.86 7.27 -2.10
CA ALA A 289 -14.50 8.47 -2.62
C ALA A 289 -15.00 8.31 -4.06
N GLY A 290 -14.24 7.64 -4.93
CA GLY A 290 -14.40 7.73 -6.37
C GLY A 290 -14.84 6.46 -7.09
N ALA A 291 -14.86 5.30 -6.41
CA ALA A 291 -15.12 4.02 -7.06
C ALA A 291 -16.48 3.98 -7.80
N THR A 292 -17.52 4.57 -7.21
CA THR A 292 -18.87 4.59 -7.81
C THR A 292 -19.04 5.65 -8.89
N LEU A 293 -18.11 6.60 -9.01
CA LEU A 293 -18.19 7.72 -9.96
C LEU A 293 -17.37 7.47 -11.23
N SER A 294 -16.20 6.85 -11.10
CA SER A 294 -15.27 6.60 -12.21
C SER A 294 -14.62 5.21 -12.18
N GLY A 295 -14.77 4.47 -11.08
CA GLY A 295 -13.99 3.26 -10.81
C GLY A 295 -12.65 3.52 -10.09
N ALA A 296 -12.28 4.79 -9.88
CA ALA A 296 -11.10 5.22 -9.13
C ALA A 296 -9.80 4.50 -9.57
N SER A 297 -9.44 4.63 -10.84
CA SER A 297 -8.23 4.02 -11.39
C SER A 297 -6.97 4.75 -10.93
N MET A 298 -6.95 6.07 -11.11
CA MET A 298 -5.81 6.98 -10.94
C MET A 298 -4.56 6.62 -11.75
N ASN A 299 -4.62 5.58 -12.60
CA ASN A 299 -3.45 4.94 -13.17
C ASN A 299 -3.73 4.43 -14.59
N PRO A 300 -3.17 5.10 -15.63
CA PRO A 300 -3.37 4.68 -17.01
C PRO A 300 -2.97 3.23 -17.29
N ALA A 301 -1.90 2.72 -16.67
CA ALA A 301 -1.46 1.33 -16.87
C ALA A 301 -2.41 0.30 -16.24
N ARG A 302 -2.95 0.62 -15.05
CA ARG A 302 -3.95 -0.20 -14.33
C ARG A 302 -5.29 -0.25 -15.04
N SER A 303 -5.63 0.77 -15.82
CA SER A 303 -6.83 0.77 -16.68
C SER A 303 -6.56 0.09 -18.03
N PHE A 304 -5.42 0.39 -18.66
CA PHE A 304 -5.10 -0.09 -20.02
C PHE A 304 -4.98 -1.60 -20.10
N GLY A 305 -4.21 -2.22 -19.19
CA GLY A 305 -3.94 -3.66 -19.24
C GLY A 305 -5.22 -4.52 -19.21
N PRO A 306 -6.07 -4.37 -18.17
CA PRO A 306 -7.35 -5.08 -18.09
C PRO A 306 -8.29 -4.77 -19.25
N CYS A 307 -8.38 -3.50 -19.68
CA CYS A 307 -9.18 -3.10 -20.84
C CYS A 307 -8.76 -3.85 -22.12
N LEU A 308 -7.45 -3.93 -22.38
CA LEU A 308 -6.92 -4.61 -23.54
C LEU A 308 -7.19 -6.12 -23.49
N VAL A 309 -6.95 -6.79 -22.36
CA VAL A 309 -7.19 -8.24 -22.23
C VAL A 309 -8.69 -8.55 -22.30
N ALA A 310 -9.51 -7.75 -21.64
CA ALA A 310 -10.97 -7.84 -21.67
C ALA A 310 -11.50 -7.79 -23.11
N SER A 311 -10.87 -7.01 -23.98
CA SER A 311 -11.23 -6.88 -25.40
C SER A 311 -11.16 -8.18 -26.22
N TYR A 312 -10.35 -9.14 -25.77
CA TYR A 312 -10.14 -10.42 -26.45
C TYR A 312 -10.83 -11.58 -25.74
N PHE A 313 -10.96 -11.53 -24.41
CA PHE A 313 -11.35 -12.69 -23.60
C PHE A 313 -12.71 -12.56 -22.92
N LEU A 314 -13.33 -11.38 -22.89
CA LEU A 314 -14.71 -11.26 -22.43
C LEU A 314 -15.64 -11.90 -23.45
N GLN A 315 -16.53 -12.77 -22.99
CA GLN A 315 -17.55 -13.40 -23.82
C GLN A 315 -18.92 -12.75 -23.63
N ASN A 316 -19.19 -12.24 -22.41
CA ASN A 316 -20.43 -11.56 -22.07
C ASN A 316 -20.12 -10.27 -21.31
N GLY A 317 -20.37 -9.10 -21.91
CA GLY A 317 -20.23 -7.80 -21.24
C GLY A 317 -19.71 -6.69 -22.16
N PRO A 318 -19.65 -5.43 -21.67
CA PRO A 318 -18.99 -4.35 -22.39
C PRO A 318 -17.50 -4.75 -22.51
N GLY A 319 -16.99 -4.99 -23.72
CA GLY A 319 -15.62 -5.42 -23.99
C GLY A 319 -15.49 -6.57 -25.00
N THR A 320 -16.57 -7.20 -25.42
CA THR A 320 -16.60 -8.22 -26.49
C THR A 320 -16.23 -7.69 -27.89
N LYS A 321 -16.29 -6.37 -28.13
CA LYS A 321 -15.94 -5.72 -29.41
C LYS A 321 -15.16 -4.43 -29.16
N LEU A 322 -14.27 -4.09 -30.09
CA LEU A 322 -13.53 -2.80 -30.10
C LEU A 322 -14.45 -1.56 -30.08
N THR A 323 -15.73 -1.72 -30.43
CA THR A 323 -16.77 -0.69 -30.39
C THR A 323 -17.49 -0.58 -29.04
N ASP A 324 -17.12 -1.39 -28.05
CA ASP A 324 -17.83 -1.46 -26.79
C ASP A 324 -17.52 -0.27 -25.87
N PRO A 325 -18.42 0.04 -24.92
CA PRO A 325 -18.29 1.19 -24.01
C PRO A 325 -16.94 1.28 -23.28
N ILE A 326 -16.27 0.13 -23.08
CA ILE A 326 -14.94 0.06 -22.48
C ILE A 326 -13.94 0.96 -23.20
N TRP A 327 -13.92 0.98 -24.55
CA TRP A 327 -12.97 1.79 -25.32
C TRP A 327 -13.43 3.23 -25.53
N THR A 328 -14.72 3.45 -25.70
CA THR A 328 -15.30 4.79 -25.95
C THR A 328 -14.95 5.78 -24.86
N SER A 329 -14.98 5.35 -23.60
CA SER A 329 -14.66 6.19 -22.44
C SER A 329 -13.24 5.97 -21.89
N HIS A 330 -12.43 5.08 -22.50
CA HIS A 330 -11.12 4.70 -21.96
C HIS A 330 -10.16 5.88 -21.83
N PHE A 331 -10.25 6.85 -22.75
CA PHE A 331 -9.40 8.04 -22.75
C PHE A 331 -9.47 8.84 -21.44
N VAL A 332 -10.58 8.72 -20.68
CA VAL A 332 -10.76 9.35 -19.38
C VAL A 332 -9.68 8.92 -18.38
N PHE A 333 -9.28 7.66 -18.41
CA PHE A 333 -8.24 7.09 -17.54
C PHE A 333 -6.81 7.45 -17.96
N TRP A 334 -6.65 8.16 -19.07
CA TRP A 334 -5.41 8.80 -19.48
C TRP A 334 -5.46 10.30 -19.15
N LEU A 335 -6.50 10.97 -19.63
CA LEU A 335 -6.67 12.42 -19.49
C LEU A 335 -6.73 12.84 -18.02
N GLY A 336 -7.61 12.23 -17.22
CA GLY A 336 -7.79 12.57 -15.81
C GLY A 336 -6.49 12.41 -15.03
N PRO A 337 -5.89 11.20 -14.99
CA PRO A 337 -4.68 10.96 -14.22
C PRO A 337 -3.48 11.81 -14.64
N LEU A 338 -3.23 11.98 -15.94
CA LEU A 338 -2.10 12.80 -16.41
C LEU A 338 -2.27 14.27 -16.00
N LEU A 339 -3.48 14.83 -16.13
CA LEU A 339 -3.76 16.19 -15.66
C LEU A 339 -3.67 16.31 -14.13
N GLY A 340 -4.13 15.30 -13.39
CA GLY A 340 -4.00 15.25 -11.93
C GLY A 340 -2.54 15.27 -11.48
N GLY A 341 -1.68 14.48 -12.15
CA GLY A 341 -0.23 14.49 -11.90
C GLY A 341 0.43 15.83 -12.23
N VAL A 342 0.02 16.50 -13.32
CA VAL A 342 0.48 17.86 -13.67
C VAL A 342 0.06 18.86 -12.60
N LEU A 343 -1.20 18.81 -12.15
CA LEU A 343 -1.73 19.70 -11.12
C LEU A 343 -0.97 19.54 -9.79
N ALA A 344 -0.75 18.30 -9.34
CA ALA A 344 0.02 18.04 -8.12
C ALA A 344 1.47 18.54 -8.23
N ALA A 345 2.12 18.31 -9.38
CA ALA A 345 3.48 18.83 -9.59
C ALA A 345 3.53 20.36 -9.57
N PHE A 346 2.52 21.03 -10.13
CA PHE A 346 2.39 22.49 -10.09
C PHE A 346 2.22 22.99 -8.66
N ILE A 347 1.26 22.45 -7.90
CA ILE A 347 1.01 22.82 -6.49
C ILE A 347 2.28 22.60 -5.65
N PHE A 348 2.93 21.45 -5.83
CA PHE A 348 4.14 21.11 -5.09
C PHE A 348 5.27 22.12 -5.36
N LYS A 349 5.57 22.43 -6.63
CA LYS A 349 6.65 23.36 -6.98
C LYS A 349 6.35 24.82 -6.67
N THR A 350 5.09 25.24 -6.62
CA THR A 350 4.74 26.64 -6.36
C THR A 350 4.54 26.91 -4.87
N LEU A 351 3.85 26.02 -4.15
CA LEU A 351 3.39 26.29 -2.79
C LEU A 351 4.14 25.51 -1.71
N LEU A 352 4.59 24.28 -2.01
CA LEU A 352 4.99 23.32 -0.96
C LEU A 352 6.49 23.01 -0.91
N THR A 353 7.24 23.29 -1.98
CA THR A 353 8.70 23.10 -1.98
C THR A 353 9.40 24.07 -1.04
N ARG A 354 10.51 23.61 -0.43
CA ARG A 354 11.42 24.47 0.36
C ARG A 354 11.91 25.65 -0.48
N GLY A 355 12.02 26.83 0.14
CA GLY A 355 12.12 28.14 -0.54
C GLY A 355 13.08 28.26 -1.74
N ASN A 356 14.19 27.51 -1.77
CA ASN A 356 15.14 27.56 -2.88
C ASN A 356 14.72 26.76 -4.14
N ASN A 357 13.68 25.91 -4.05
CA ASN A 357 13.20 25.07 -5.14
C ASN A 357 11.82 25.49 -5.66
N ARG A 358 11.29 26.63 -5.17
CA ARG A 358 9.98 27.12 -5.60
C ARG A 358 10.06 27.77 -6.98
N ILE A 359 8.98 27.64 -7.75
CA ILE A 359 8.82 28.40 -9.00
C ILE A 359 8.50 29.87 -8.70
N CYS A 360 7.80 30.15 -7.59
CA CYS A 360 7.48 31.50 -7.15
C CYS A 360 8.02 31.71 -5.72
N PRO A 361 8.67 32.86 -5.43
CA PRO A 361 9.28 33.13 -4.12
C PRO A 361 8.33 32.98 -2.92
#